data_AF-A0A5K0WD90-F1
#
_entry.id   AF-A0A5K0WD90-F1
#
_cell.length_a   1.000
_cell.length_b   1.000
_cell.length_c   1.000
_cell.angle_alpha   90.00
_cell.angle_beta   90.00
_cell.angle_gamma   90.00
#
_symmetry.space_group_name_H-M   'P 1'
#
loop_
_entity.id
_entity.type
_entity.pdbx_description
1 polymer ?
#
loop_
_entity_poly.entity_id
_entity_poly.type
_entity_poly.pdbx_seq_one_letter_code
_entity_poly.pdbx_strand_id
1 'polypeptide(L)' 'MAEYFNELADISGSNPLGSFNAMFNFTGSWQADAAATKSLAMDGLFISHFHVKLEKTDLVLREDVRRAVPQTWEPSSLA' A
#
# COMPACT_ATOMS: atom_id res chain seq x y z
N MET A 1 1.90 14.01 -4.02
CA MET A 1 3.12 13.31 -3.57
C MET A 1 2.84 11.83 -3.32
N ALA A 2 1.85 11.45 -2.50
CA ALA A 2 1.44 10.04 -2.36
C ALA A 2 1.12 9.37 -3.71
N GLU A 3 0.34 10.03 -4.58
CA GLU A 3 0.02 9.53 -5.93
C GLU A 3 1.26 9.23 -6.78
N TYR A 4 2.34 10.02 -6.67
CA TYR A 4 3.58 9.76 -7.38
C TYR A 4 4.23 8.43 -6.94
N PHE A 5 4.20 8.12 -5.65
CA PHE A 5 4.67 6.83 -5.15
C PHE A 5 3.79 5.68 -5.63
N ASN A 6 2.49 5.93 -5.80
CA ASN A 6 1.55 4.94 -6.32
C ASN A 6 1.82 4.65 -7.80
N GLU A 7 2.04 5.69 -8.61
CA GLU A 7 2.42 5.57 -10.01
C GLU A 7 3.74 4.81 -10.21
N LEU A 8 4.73 5.04 -9.35
CA LEU A 8 5.99 4.26 -9.34
C LEU A 8 5.77 2.76 -9.09
N ALA A 9 4.67 2.40 -8.43
CA ALA A 9 4.28 1.02 -8.15
C ALA A 9 3.23 0.47 -9.13
N ASP A 10 2.89 1.19 -10.20
CA ASP A 10 1.82 0.85 -11.16
C ASP A 10 0.44 0.67 -10.49
N ILE A 11 0.19 1.43 -9.42
CA ILE A 11 -1.07 1.45 -8.67
C ILE A 11 -1.76 2.78 -8.87
N SER A 12 -3.03 2.75 -9.26
CA SER A 12 -3.85 3.95 -9.40
C SER A 12 -4.57 4.32 -8.11
N GLY A 13 -4.79 5.62 -7.90
CA GLY A 13 -5.56 6.16 -6.77
C GLY A 13 -4.75 7.04 -5.82
N SER A 14 -5.45 7.66 -4.87
CA SER A 14 -4.89 8.67 -3.97
C SER A 14 -4.50 8.14 -2.58
N ASN A 15 -4.90 6.91 -2.25
CA ASN A 15 -4.55 6.30 -0.96
C ASN A 15 -3.03 6.05 -0.91
N PRO A 16 -2.31 6.58 0.09
CA PRO A 16 -0.87 6.41 0.15
C PRO A 16 -0.48 4.95 0.40
N LEU A 17 0.48 4.47 -0.38
CA LEU A 17 1.09 3.16 -0.17
C LEU A 17 1.84 3.08 1.17
N GLY A 18 2.01 1.86 1.66
CA GLY A 18 2.80 1.60 2.87
C GLY A 18 4.23 2.12 2.78
N SER A 19 4.84 2.12 1.59
CA SER A 19 6.17 2.70 1.35
C SER A 19 6.20 4.21 1.57
N PHE A 20 5.17 4.94 1.10
CA PHE A 20 5.01 6.37 1.36
C PHE A 20 4.81 6.62 2.86
N ASN A 21 3.91 5.85 3.48
CA ASN A 21 3.63 6.01 4.91
C ASN A 21 4.87 5.76 5.78
N ALA A 22 5.65 4.73 5.46
CA ALA A 22 6.91 4.43 6.16
C ALA A 22 7.96 5.54 5.98
N MET A 23 8.07 6.11 4.77
CA MET A 23 9.04 7.16 4.47
C MET A 23 8.76 8.47 5.22
N PHE A 24 7.48 8.84 5.37
CA PHE A 24 7.06 10.08 6.01
C PHE A 24 6.51 9.89 7.43
N ASN A 25 6.67 8.69 7.99
CA ASN A 25 6.24 8.32 9.35
C ASN A 25 4.73 8.56 9.60
N PHE A 26 3.89 8.21 8.61
CA PHE A 26 2.44 8.16 8.78
C PHE A 26 2.09 6.83 9.45
N THR A 27 1.67 6.89 10.71
CA THR A 27 1.38 5.72 11.55
C THR A 27 -0.09 5.57 11.91
N GLY A 28 -0.90 6.62 11.67
CA GLY A 28 -2.33 6.66 11.95
C GLY A 28 -3.17 6.48 10.69
N SER A 29 -4.39 7.05 10.71
CA SER A 29 -5.13 7.20 9.46
C SER A 29 -4.44 8.24 8.59
N TRP A 30 -4.24 7.92 7.31
CA TRP A 30 -3.47 8.78 6.42
C TRP A 30 -4.08 10.18 6.29
N GLN A 31 -5.40 10.34 6.45
CA GLN A 31 -6.07 11.63 6.44
C GLN A 31 -5.68 12.51 7.64
N ALA A 32 -5.56 11.91 8.84
CA ALA A 32 -5.18 12.63 10.04
C ALA A 32 -3.71 13.03 10.00
N ASP A 33 -2.84 12.11 9.58
CA ASP A 33 -1.41 12.38 9.45
C ASP A 33 -1.13 13.44 8.37
N ALA A 34 -1.85 13.38 7.25
CA ALA A 34 -1.78 14.41 6.21
C ALA A 34 -2.23 15.79 6.73
N ALA A 35 -3.32 15.85 7.50
CA ALA A 35 -3.81 17.11 8.07
C ALA A 35 -2.87 17.69 9.14
N ALA A 36 -2.19 16.83 9.91
CA ALA A 36 -1.19 17.24 10.91
C ALA A 36 0.13 17.70 10.29
N THR A 37 0.41 17.28 9.05
CA THR A 37 1.66 17.56 8.36
C THR A 37 1.62 18.94 7.70
N LYS A 38 2.44 19.87 8.19
CA LYS A 38 2.49 21.25 7.66
C LYS A 38 3.17 21.37 6.30
N SER A 39 4.21 20.56 6.07
CA SER A 39 5.00 20.58 4.85
C SER A 39 5.68 19.24 4.65
N LEU A 40 5.65 18.74 3.42
CA LEU A 40 6.42 17.60 2.96
C LEU A 40 7.39 18.09 1.89
N ALA A 41 8.65 17.73 2.06
CA ALA A 41 9.68 17.95 1.06
C ALA A 41 10.30 16.60 0.70
N MET A 42 10.66 16.46 -0.56
CA MET A 42 11.31 15.27 -1.09
C MET A 42 12.46 15.75 -1.99
N ASP A 43 13.64 15.88 -1.40
CA ASP A 43 14.89 16.07 -2.14
C ASP A 43 15.65 14.74 -2.14
N GLY A 44 15.66 14.03 -3.26
CA GLY A 44 16.29 12.72 -3.34
C GLY A 44 16.55 12.28 -4.77
N LEU A 45 17.70 11.64 -4.99
CA LEU A 45 18.03 10.96 -6.23
C LEU A 45 17.76 9.46 -6.06
N PHE A 46 16.79 8.92 -6.80
CA PHE A 46 16.50 7.48 -6.80
C PHE A 46 17.32 6.81 -7.88
N ILE A 47 18.40 6.15 -7.47
CA ILE A 47 19.20 5.30 -8.36
C ILE A 47 18.68 3.86 -8.22
N SER A 48 17.96 3.39 -9.24
CA SER A 48 17.54 1.98 -9.29
C SER A 48 18.72 1.10 -9.70
N HIS A 49 19.13 0.17 -8.84
CA HIS A 49 20.25 -0.73 -9.12
C HIS A 49 19.82 -2.02 -9.86
N PHE A 50 18.61 -2.50 -9.62
CA PHE A 50 18.04 -3.66 -10.30
C PHE A 50 16.51 -3.59 -10.24
N HIS A 51 15.86 -4.05 -11.30
CA HIS A 51 14.42 -4.15 -11.36
C HIS A 51 14.01 -5.62 -11.21
N VAL A 52 13.38 -5.97 -10.08
CA VAL A 52 12.79 -7.31 -9.90
C VAL A 52 11.42 -7.29 -10.56
N LYS A 53 11.28 -7.98 -11.69
CA LYS A 53 9.98 -8.21 -12.29
C LYS A 53 9.43 -9.53 -11.74
N LEU A 54 8.36 -9.48 -10.97
CA LEU A 54 7.55 -10.67 -10.71
C LEU A 54 6.93 -11.08 -12.06
N GLU A 55 7.26 -12.27 -12.54
CA GLU A 55 6.54 -12.82 -13.68
C GLU A 55 5.07 -12.98 -13.30
N LYS A 56 4.19 -12.53 -14.20
CA LYS A 56 2.75 -12.76 -14.10
C LYS A 56 2.54 -14.27 -14.21
N THR A 57 2.58 -14.94 -13.08
CA THR A 57 2.23 -16.34 -12.93
C THR A 57 0.76 -16.40 -12.59
N ASP A 58 0.07 -17.44 -13.07
CA ASP A 58 -1.30 -17.72 -12.67
C ASP A 58 -1.29 -18.14 -11.20
N LEU A 59 -1.30 -17.15 -10.32
CA LEU A 59 -1.34 -17.36 -8.88
C LEU A 59 -2.68 -18.03 -8.54
N VAL A 60 -2.62 -19.30 -8.14
CA VAL A 60 -3.78 -20.04 -7.66
C VAL A 60 -3.91 -19.83 -6.16
N LEU A 61 -5.10 -19.40 -5.72
CA LEU A 61 -5.42 -19.34 -4.30
C LEU A 61 -5.38 -20.75 -3.70
N ARG A 62 -4.62 -20.95 -2.63
CA ARG A 62 -4.58 -22.27 -1.97
C ARG A 62 -5.95 -22.61 -1.36
N GLU A 63 -6.34 -23.88 -1.47
CA GLU A 63 -7.66 -24.36 -1.00
C GLU A 63 -7.83 -24.31 0.53
N ASP A 64 -6.74 -24.29 1.30
CA ASP A 64 -6.80 -24.07 2.74
C ASP A 64 -7.13 -22.60 3.07
N VAL A 65 -6.52 -21.65 2.36
CA VAL A 65 -6.85 -20.23 2.49
C VAL A 65 -8.30 -19.99 2.07
N ARG A 66 -8.73 -20.57 0.96
CA ARG A 66 -10.11 -20.45 0.47
C ARG A 66 -11.13 -20.95 1.49
N ARG A 67 -10.85 -22.07 2.18
CA ARG A 67 -11.71 -22.62 3.24
C ARG A 67 -11.65 -21.82 4.54
N ALA A 68 -10.57 -21.11 4.80
CA ALA A 68 -10.43 -20.26 5.97
C ALA A 68 -11.21 -18.94 5.83
N VAL A 69 -11.53 -18.52 4.60
CA VAL A 69 -12.35 -17.33 4.36
C VAL A 69 -13.83 -17.69 4.56
N PRO A 70 -14.53 -17.02 5.49
CA PRO A 70 -15.96 -17.23 5.68
C PRO A 70 -16.75 -16.83 4.42
N GLN A 71 -17.78 -17.61 4.09
CA GLN A 71 -18.61 -17.35 2.91
C GLN A 71 -19.38 -16.03 2.98
N THR A 72 -19.66 -15.55 4.19
CA THR A 72 -20.30 -14.27 4.45
C THR A 72 -19.37 -13.43 5.31
N TRP A 73 -19.13 -12.20 4.86
CA TRP A 73 -18.42 -11.21 5.64
C TRP A 73 -19.39 -10.59 6.64
N GLU A 74 -19.23 -10.92 7.92
CA GLU A 74 -20.00 -10.35 9.03
C GLU A 74 -19.06 -9.48 9.88
N PRO A 75 -18.87 -8.18 9.53
CA PRO A 75 -17.98 -7.28 10.26
C PRO A 75 -18.29 -7.22 11.76
N SER A 76 -19.58 -7.34 12.11
CA SER A 76 -20.09 -7.37 13.49
C SER A 76 -19.63 -8.59 14.30
N SER A 77 -19.22 -9.68 13.64
CA SER A 77 -18.69 -10.88 14.31
C SER A 77 -17.18 -10.79 14.59
N LEU A 78 -16.52 -9.74 14.09
CA LEU A 78 -15.09 -9.51 14.22
C LEU A 78 -14.72 -8.67 15.47
N ALA A 79 -15.73 -8.22 16.22
CA ALA A 79 -15.60 -7.34 17.40
C ALA A 79 -15.53 -8.13 18.70
#